data_AF-A0A1J3JYQ7-F1
#
_entry.id   AF-A0A1J3JYQ7-F1
#
_cell.length_a   1.000
_cell.length_b   1.000
_cell.length_c   1.000
_cell.angle_alpha   90.00
_cell.angle_beta   90.00
_cell.angle_gamma   90.00
#
_symmetry.space_group_name_H-M   'P 1'
#
loop_
_entity.id
_entity.type
_entity.pdbx_description
1 polymer ?
#
loop_
_entity_poly.entity_id
_entity_poly.type
_entity_poly.pdbx_seq_one_letter_code
_entity_poly.pdbx_strand_id
1 'polypeptide(L)' 'ESPLLQEEKSIDPTKQVKLGFLTGLVPREKSMVFERILFRATRGNIFIRQSVIEESVVDPNSGEKAEKNVFVVFYSGERA' A
#
# COMPACT_ATOMS: atom_id res chain seq x y z
N GLU A 1 -6.60 -9.35 -38.26
CA GLU A 1 -5.92 -10.15 -37.22
C GLU A 1 -5.35 -9.18 -36.19
N SER A 2 -5.79 -9.28 -34.94
CA SER A 2 -5.43 -8.38 -33.85
C SER A 2 -4.03 -8.74 -33.32
N PRO A 3 -2.98 -7.96 -33.61
CA PRO A 3 -1.59 -8.34 -33.34
C PRO A 3 -1.18 -8.20 -31.87
N LEU A 4 -2.08 -7.76 -30.99
CA LEU A 4 -1.79 -7.36 -29.61
C LEU A 4 -1.73 -8.53 -28.61
N LEU A 5 -1.90 -9.78 -29.05
CA LEU A 5 -1.90 -10.97 -28.19
C LEU A 5 -0.59 -11.77 -28.22
N GLN A 6 0.46 -11.29 -28.90
CA GLN A 6 1.72 -12.04 -29.05
C GLN A 6 2.85 -11.63 -28.09
N GLU A 7 2.64 -10.64 -27.22
CA GLU A 7 3.58 -10.42 -26.11
C GLU A 7 3.12 -11.21 -24.88
N GLU A 8 3.22 -12.53 -24.96
CA GLU A 8 3.46 -13.32 -23.75
C GLU A 8 4.81 -12.86 -23.21
N LYS A 9 4.80 -11.91 -22.27
CA LYS A 9 5.96 -11.64 -21.42
C LYS A 9 6.30 -12.95 -20.72
N SER A 10 7.26 -13.68 -21.27
CA SER A 10 7.89 -14.80 -20.59
C SER A 10 8.33 -14.30 -19.22
N ILE A 11 7.64 -14.73 -18.17
CA ILE A 11 8.05 -14.47 -16.80
C ILE A 11 9.33 -15.28 -16.63
N ASP A 12 10.47 -14.62 -16.82
CA ASP A 12 11.77 -15.23 -16.63
C ASP A 12 11.85 -15.71 -15.17
N PRO A 13 11.87 -17.02 -14.90
CA PRO A 13 11.83 -17.56 -13.53
C PRO A 13 13.06 -17.15 -12.72
N THR A 14 14.11 -16.62 -13.37
CA THR A 14 15.29 -16.05 -12.71
C THR A 14 15.06 -14.64 -12.18
N LYS A 15 14.05 -13.90 -12.67
CA LYS A 15 13.63 -12.61 -12.12
C LYS A 15 12.60 -12.83 -11.01
N GLN A 16 13.08 -13.22 -9.83
CA GLN A 16 12.24 -13.14 -8.62
C GLN A 16 11.74 -11.70 -8.44
N VAL A 17 10.43 -11.52 -8.50
CA VAL A 17 9.80 -10.25 -8.17
C VAL A 17 9.94 -10.04 -6.66
N LYS A 18 10.89 -9.18 -6.25
CA LYS A 18 11.04 -8.78 -4.86
C LYS A 18 9.94 -7.78 -4.50
N LEU A 19 9.00 -8.23 -3.68
CA LEU A 19 7.97 -7.37 -3.10
C LEU A 19 8.52 -6.67 -1.87
N GLY A 20 8.44 -5.35 -1.84
CA GLY A 20 8.62 -4.55 -0.64
C GLY A 20 7.31 -4.41 0.11
N PHE A 21 7.39 -4.14 1.41
CA PHE A 21 6.23 -3.76 2.21
C PHE A 21 6.54 -2.61 3.16
N LEU A 22 5.53 -1.80 3.43
CA LEU A 22 5.56 -0.72 4.41
C LEU A 22 4.37 -0.88 5.35
N THR A 23 4.56 -0.62 6.64
CA THR A 23 3.49 -0.61 7.63
C THR A 23 3.43 0.73 8.35
N GLY A 24 2.28 1.07 8.91
CA GLY A 24 2.14 2.30 9.67
C GLY A 24 0.74 2.53 10.22
N LEU A 25 0.56 3.72 10.79
CA LEU A 25 -0.71 4.20 11.34
C LEU A 25 -1.21 5.38 10.52
N VAL A 26 -2.52 5.42 10.27
CA VAL A 26 -3.21 6.55 9.62
C VAL A 26 -4.40 6.97 10.48
N PRO A 27 -4.71 8.27 10.63
CA PRO A 27 -5.95 8.70 11.28
C PRO A 27 -7.17 8.01 10.66
N ARG A 28 -8.07 7.47 11.49
CA ARG A 28 -9.22 6.67 11.02
C ARG A 28 -10.06 7.43 9.99
N GLU A 29 -10.30 8.71 10.23
CA GLU A 29 -11.06 9.61 9.34
C GLU A 29 -10.39 9.82 7.97
N LYS A 30 -9.05 9.63 7.87
CA LYS A 30 -8.26 9.85 6.64
C LYS A 30 -7.91 8.55 5.92
N SER A 31 -8.26 7.40 6.48
CA SER A 31 -7.95 6.06 5.95
C SER A 31 -8.31 5.89 4.46
N MET A 32 -9.54 6.22 4.08
CA MET A 32 -10.05 6.14 2.70
C MET A 32 -9.38 7.12 1.74
N VAL A 33 -9.00 8.31 2.22
CA VAL A 33 -8.31 9.32 1.41
C VAL A 33 -6.88 8.89 1.15
N PHE A 34 -6.20 8.38 2.18
CA PHE A 34 -4.85 7.83 2.08
C PHE A 34 -4.75 6.70 1.06
N GLU A 35 -5.66 5.72 1.12
CA GLU A 35 -5.72 4.63 0.14
C GLU A 35 -5.92 5.13 -1.30
N ARG A 36 -6.84 6.08 -1.51
CA ARG A 36 -7.05 6.67 -2.85
C ARG A 36 -5.81 7.39 -3.37
N ILE A 37 -5.11 8.15 -2.54
CA ILE A 37 -3.89 8.85 -2.95
C ILE A 37 -2.83 7.84 -3.39
N LEU A 38 -2.60 6.80 -2.60
CA LEU A 38 -1.64 5.76 -2.94
C LEU A 38 -2.01 5.03 -4.23
N PHE A 39 -3.28 4.66 -4.40
CA PHE A 39 -3.76 4.02 -5.63
C PHE A 39 -3.52 4.90 -6.86
N ARG A 40 -3.81 6.20 -6.77
CA ARG A 40 -3.62 7.14 -7.89
C ARG A 40 -2.13 7.38 -8.18
N ALA A 41 -1.32 7.60 -7.16
CA ALA A 41 0.12 7.86 -7.29
C ALA A 41 0.86 6.67 -7.92
N THR A 42 0.46 5.45 -7.56
CA THR A 42 1.07 4.20 -8.04
C THR A 42 0.38 3.64 -9.28
N ARG A 43 -0.65 4.32 -9.78
CA ARG A 43 -1.51 3.86 -10.91
C ARG A 43 -2.07 2.45 -10.69
N GLY A 44 -2.43 2.13 -9.45
CA GLY A 44 -2.96 0.83 -9.05
C GLY A 44 -1.91 -0.26 -8.83
N ASN A 45 -0.61 0.05 -8.91
CA ASN A 45 0.46 -0.93 -8.72
C ASN A 45 0.86 -1.13 -7.25
N ILE A 46 -0.12 -1.20 -6.36
CA ILE A 46 0.07 -1.55 -4.94
C ILE A 46 -1.03 -2.48 -4.45
N PHE A 47 -0.74 -3.20 -3.39
CA PHE A 47 -1.75 -3.93 -2.62
C PHE A 47 -1.73 -3.41 -1.18
N ILE A 48 -2.87 -2.89 -0.70
CA ILE A 48 -2.99 -2.33 0.66
C ILE A 48 -4.02 -3.12 1.46
N ARG A 49 -3.76 -3.31 2.75
CA ARG A 49 -4.76 -3.72 3.74
C ARG A 49 -4.73 -2.79 4.93
N GLN A 50 -5.91 -2.53 5.50
CA GLN A 50 -6.08 -1.72 6.69
C GLN A 50 -6.94 -2.46 7.71
N SER A 51 -6.71 -2.19 8.99
CA SER A 51 -7.58 -2.60 10.09
C SER A 51 -7.76 -1.46 11.05
N VAL A 52 -8.96 -1.35 11.62
CA VAL A 52 -9.25 -0.42 12.71
C VAL A 52 -8.51 -0.88 13.96
N ILE A 53 -7.91 0.06 14.69
CA ILE A 53 -7.46 -0.16 16.07
C ILE A 53 -8.61 0.27 16.97
N GLU A 54 -9.14 -0.62 17.79
CA GLU A 54 -10.32 -0.33 18.63
C GLU A 54 -10.01 0.70 19.72
N GLU A 55 -8.78 0.67 20.26
CA GLU A 55 -8.32 1.60 21.28
C GLU A 55 -7.65 2.83 20.67
N SER A 56 -7.82 3.98 21.32
CA SER A 56 -7.15 5.22 20.96
C SER A 56 -5.62 5.10 21.15
N VAL A 57 -4.83 5.54 20.17
CA VAL A 57 -3.37 5.55 20.24
C VAL A 57 -2.88 6.92 20.68
N VAL A 58 -1.91 6.97 21.60
CA VAL A 58 -1.28 8.23 22.04
C VAL A 58 -0.25 8.68 21.01
N ASP A 59 -0.39 9.91 20.51
CA ASP A 59 0.61 10.52 19.62
C ASP A 59 1.88 10.86 20.42
N PRO A 60 3.07 10.36 20.03
CA PRO A 60 4.31 10.62 20.76
C PRO A 60 4.74 12.09 20.73
N ASN A 61 4.24 12.90 19.78
CA ASN A 61 4.62 14.31 19.65
C ASN A 61 3.70 15.24 20.46
N SER A 62 2.38 15.02 20.42
CA SER A 62 1.41 15.86 21.13
C SER A 62 0.99 15.31 22.49
N GLY A 63 1.15 14.01 22.72
CA GLY A 63 0.63 13.31 23.90
C GLY A 63 -0.88 13.06 23.87
N GLU A 64 -1.56 13.43 22.78
CA GLU A 64 -3.02 13.29 22.66
C GLU A 64 -3.43 11.90 22.18
N LYS A 65 -4.60 11.44 22.63
CA LYS A 65 -5.22 10.21 22.16
C LYS A 65 -5.89 10.44 20.80
N ALA A 66 -5.64 9.54 19.85
CA ALA A 66 -6.19 9.61 18.51
C ALA A 66 -6.64 8.25 17.98
N GLU A 67 -7.77 8.24 17.29
CA GLU A 67 -8.30 7.04 16.61
C GLU A 67 -7.51 6.78 15.32
N LYS A 68 -6.90 5.61 15.21
CA LYS A 68 -6.04 5.23 14.07
C LYS A 68 -6.49 3.91 13.45
N ASN A 69 -6.12 3.73 12.19
CA ASN A 69 -6.09 2.44 11.53
C ASN A 69 -4.62 2.02 11.34
N VAL A 70 -4.33 0.75 11.53
CA VAL A 70 -3.07 0.15 11.07
C VAL A 70 -3.19 -0.21 9.61
N PHE A 71 -2.11 -0.04 8.85
CA PHE A 71 -2.06 -0.45 7.45
C PHE A 71 -0.79 -1.21 7.11
N VAL A 72 -0.86 -2.02 6.06
CA VAL A 72 0.27 -2.58 5.34
C VAL A 72 0.09 -2.32 3.84
N VAL A 73 1.15 -1.86 3.18
CA VAL A 73 1.21 -1.63 1.72
C VAL A 73 2.30 -2.50 1.15
N PHE A 74 1.98 -3.31 0.15
CA PHE A 74 2.91 -4.09 -0.65
C PHE A 74 3.10 -3.43 -2.02
N TYR A 75 4.34 -3.42 -2.50
CA TYR A 75 4.72 -2.83 -3.78
C TYR A 75 5.82 -3.66 -4.45
N SER A 76 5.88 -3.60 -5.78
CA SER A 76 6.94 -4.23 -6.57
C SER A 76 8.04 -3.21 -6.91
N GLY A 77 9.30 -3.53 -6.64
CA GLY A 77 10.46 -2.71 -7.01
C GLY A 77 11.22 -2.14 -5.81
N GLU A 78 12.46 -1.75 -6.03
CA GLU A 78 13.40 -1.32 -4.98
C GLU A 78 13.35 0.18 -4.67
N ARG A 79 12.70 0.97 -5.54
CA ARG A 79 12.55 2.42 -5.35
C ARG A 79 11.30 2.72 -4.50
N ALA A 80 11.45 2.62 -3.18
CA ALA A 80 10.64 3.39 -2.24
C ALA A 80 11.39 4.67 -1.86
#